data_AF-A0A854A2N4-F1
#
_entry.id   AF-A0A854A2N4-F1
#
_cell.length_a   1.000
_cell.length_b   1.000
_cell.length_c   1.000
_cell.angle_alpha   90.00
_cell.angle_beta   90.00
_cell.angle_gamma   90.00
#
_symmetry.space_group_name_H-M   'P 1'
#
loop_
_entity.id
_entity.type
_entity.pdbx_description
1 polymer ?
#
loop_
_entity_poly.entity_id
_entity_poly.type
_entity_poly.pdbx_seq_one_letter_code
_entity_poly.pdbx_strand_id
1 'polypeptide(L)'
;MTSIDTWPPLIAVIVAGGWSLLAVAGLAFSLYLTHRHLDAIKEALKNSRYIYIWGPSLGKRGVIWSLLEMSKITQMIIFPRSSLIIGELDPGDLEKFPPYLRRLLLIDMTMICTSFAWMAVAALLIKFK
;
A
#
# COMPACT_ATOMS: atom_id res chain seq x y z
N MET A 1 12.19 33.45 -5.00
CA MET A 1 13.41 32.97 -4.34
C MET A 1 13.05 31.86 -3.38
N THR A 2 12.91 30.62 -3.86
CA THR A 2 12.59 29.44 -3.05
C THR A 2 13.52 28.30 -3.46
N SER A 3 14.83 28.59 -3.48
CA SER A 3 15.84 27.60 -3.85
C SER A 3 16.24 26.81 -2.61
N ILE A 4 16.12 25.48 -2.66
CA ILE A 4 16.52 24.53 -1.60
C ILE A 4 17.97 24.76 -1.11
N ASP A 5 18.83 25.38 -1.94
CA ASP A 5 20.21 25.72 -1.56
C ASP A 5 20.32 26.78 -0.44
N THR A 6 19.24 27.52 -0.16
CA THR A 6 19.19 28.49 0.96
C THR A 6 18.69 27.88 2.27
N TRP A 7 18.31 26.60 2.29
CA TRP A 7 17.73 25.98 3.48
C TRP A 7 18.83 25.54 4.46
N PRO A 8 18.61 25.70 5.78
CA PRO A 8 19.47 25.12 6.78
C PRO A 8 19.63 23.61 6.55
N PRO A 9 20.85 23.05 6.62
CA PRO A 9 21.11 21.63 6.35
C PRO A 9 20.23 20.68 7.18
N LEU A 10 19.87 21.09 8.40
CA LEU A 10 18.94 20.37 9.28
C LEU A 10 17.54 20.22 8.68
N ILE A 11 17.01 21.27 8.02
CA ILE A 11 15.68 21.22 7.40
C ILE A 11 15.70 20.30 6.18
N ALA A 12 16.76 20.36 5.37
CA ALA A 12 16.95 19.45 4.24
C ALA A 12 17.02 17.98 4.72
N VAL A 13 17.75 17.70 5.81
CA VAL A 13 17.85 16.35 6.39
C VAL A 13 16.55 15.90 7.04
N ILE A 14 15.77 16.78 7.68
CA ILE A 14 14.46 16.39 8.24
C ILE A 14 13.47 16.08 7.12
N VAL A 15 13.42 16.91 6.09
CA VAL A 15 12.52 16.74 4.94
C VAL A 15 12.93 15.51 4.12
N ALA A 16 14.23 15.25 3.95
CA ALA A 16 14.77 14.11 3.22
C ALA A 16 14.95 12.81 4.08
N GLY A 17 14.99 12.93 5.39
CA GLY A 17 15.16 11.82 6.34
C GLY A 17 13.83 11.29 6.86
N GLY A 18 12.87 12.17 7.15
CA GLY A 18 11.56 11.79 7.66
C GLY A 18 10.76 10.94 6.68
N TRP A 19 10.75 11.31 5.39
CA TRP A 19 10.02 10.57 4.35
C TRP A 19 10.67 9.22 4.01
N SER A 20 12.00 9.14 4.02
CA SER A 20 12.71 7.89 3.73
C SER A 20 12.50 6.87 4.84
N LEU A 21 12.50 7.30 6.11
CA LEU A 21 12.08 6.48 7.24
C LEU A 21 10.62 6.01 7.13
N LEU A 22 9.70 6.91 6.76
CA LEU A 22 8.29 6.57 6.53
C LEU A 22 8.10 5.54 5.40
N ALA A 23 8.84 5.69 4.30
CA ALA A 23 8.80 4.76 3.17
C ALA A 23 9.35 3.38 3.56
N VAL A 24 10.46 3.33 4.28
CA VAL A 24 11.05 2.06 4.78
C VAL A 24 10.12 1.40 5.80
N ALA A 25 9.55 2.18 6.72
CA ALA A 25 8.58 1.67 7.69
C ALA A 25 7.31 1.14 7.01
N GLY A 26 6.80 1.85 6.01
CA GLY A 26 5.68 1.39 5.18
C GLY A 26 5.99 0.07 4.48
N LEU A 27 7.13 -0.02 3.80
CA LEU A 27 7.57 -1.28 3.15
C LEU A 27 7.72 -2.43 4.14
N ALA A 28 8.31 -2.19 5.31
CA ALA A 28 8.45 -3.19 6.36
C ALA A 28 7.08 -3.65 6.88
N PHE A 29 6.13 -2.73 7.02
CA PHE A 29 4.77 -3.02 7.43
C PHE A 29 3.99 -3.81 6.37
N SER A 30 4.13 -3.45 5.09
CA SER A 30 3.55 -4.23 3.99
C SER A 30 4.13 -5.64 3.95
N LEU A 31 5.44 -5.81 4.17
CA LEU A 31 6.09 -7.12 4.27
C LEU A 31 5.55 -7.93 5.45
N TYR A 32 5.38 -7.29 6.60
CA TYR A 32 4.80 -7.92 7.78
C TYR A 32 3.37 -8.41 7.51
N LEU A 33 2.52 -7.57 6.92
CA LEU A 33 1.16 -7.93 6.51
C LEU A 33 1.15 -9.08 5.52
N THR A 34 2.08 -9.04 4.56
CA THR A 34 2.27 -10.06 3.53
C THR A 34 2.66 -11.42 4.11
N HIS A 35 3.50 -11.45 5.14
CA HIS A 35 3.91 -12.73 5.73
C HIS A 35 2.88 -13.24 6.76
N ARG A 36 2.25 -12.35 7.53
CA ARG A 36 1.43 -12.74 8.69
C ARG A 36 -0.07 -12.81 8.41
N HIS A 37 -0.58 -11.95 7.53
CA HIS A 37 -2.02 -11.75 7.36
C HIS A 37 -2.54 -12.10 5.96
N LEU A 38 -1.66 -12.47 5.03
CA LEU A 38 -2.01 -12.84 3.67
C LEU A 38 -2.96 -14.03 3.59
N ASP A 39 -2.75 -15.06 4.41
CA ASP A 39 -3.62 -16.23 4.41
C ASP A 39 -5.00 -15.92 4.99
N ALA A 40 -5.08 -15.08 6.04
CA ALA A 40 -6.35 -14.61 6.58
C ALA A 40 -7.12 -13.73 5.57
N ILE A 41 -6.41 -12.91 4.80
CA ILE A 41 -7.00 -12.09 3.74
C ILE A 41 -7.53 -12.96 2.60
N LYS A 42 -6.76 -13.98 2.16
CA LYS A 42 -7.20 -14.96 1.17
C LYS A 42 -8.46 -15.69 1.62
N GLU A 43 -8.50 -16.13 2.87
CA GLU A 43 -9.63 -16.86 3.42
C GLU A 43 -10.89 -16.00 3.47
N ALA A 44 -10.75 -14.72 3.84
CA ALA A 44 -11.85 -13.76 3.83
C ALA A 44 -12.36 -13.43 2.42
N LEU A 45 -11.54 -13.60 1.38
CA LEU A 45 -11.85 -13.32 -0.02
C LEU A 45 -12.02 -14.59 -0.87
N LYS A 46 -12.26 -15.75 -0.24
CA LYS A 46 -12.22 -17.05 -0.92
C LYS A 46 -13.27 -17.21 -2.03
N ASN A 47 -14.39 -16.49 -1.97
CA ASN A 47 -15.44 -16.55 -3.01
C ASN A 47 -15.19 -15.52 -4.12
N SER A 48 -14.24 -14.60 -3.93
CA SER A 48 -13.91 -13.56 -4.89
C SER A 48 -13.09 -14.13 -6.06
N ARG A 49 -13.46 -13.75 -7.28
CA ARG A 49 -12.85 -14.24 -8.53
C ARG A 49 -11.34 -14.00 -8.59
N TYR A 50 -10.85 -12.90 -8.00
CA TYR A 50 -9.42 -12.62 -7.95
C TYR A 50 -8.63 -13.71 -7.20
N ILE A 51 -9.12 -14.16 -6.04
CA ILE A 51 -8.48 -15.22 -5.26
C ILE A 51 -8.63 -16.58 -5.95
N TYR A 52 -9.72 -16.82 -6.67
CA TYR A 52 -9.84 -18.05 -7.46
C TYR A 52 -8.74 -18.15 -8.54
N ILE A 53 -8.44 -17.04 -9.23
CA ILE A 53 -7.42 -17.01 -10.30
C ILE A 53 -5.99 -17.01 -9.73
N TRP A 54 -5.74 -16.21 -8.68
CA TRP A 54 -4.40 -15.93 -8.17
C TRP A 54 -4.06 -16.63 -6.84
N GLY A 55 -5.03 -17.31 -6.22
CA GLY A 55 -4.88 -18.03 -4.94
C GLY A 55 -3.64 -18.94 -4.84
N PRO A 56 -3.33 -19.75 -5.87
CA PRO A 56 -2.16 -20.64 -5.84
C PRO A 56 -0.82 -19.89 -5.96
N SER A 57 -0.79 -18.74 -6.64
CA SER A 57 0.41 -17.94 -6.83
C SER A 57 0.67 -16.95 -5.70
N LEU A 58 -0.40 -16.54 -5.02
CA LEU A 58 -0.38 -15.51 -3.99
C LEU A 58 0.61 -15.88 -2.87
N GLY A 59 1.68 -15.10 -2.73
CA GLY A 59 2.73 -15.32 -1.71
C GLY A 59 3.78 -16.39 -2.02
N LYS A 60 3.66 -17.14 -3.13
CA LYS A 60 4.67 -18.15 -3.52
C LYS A 60 5.67 -17.65 -4.57
N ARG A 61 5.39 -16.54 -5.25
CA ARG A 61 6.24 -15.98 -6.33
C ARG A 61 7.37 -15.07 -5.83
N GLY A 62 7.67 -15.09 -4.54
CA GLY A 62 8.71 -14.27 -3.92
C GLY A 62 8.19 -12.94 -3.39
N VAL A 63 9.09 -12.20 -2.73
CA VAL A 63 8.73 -11.07 -1.86
C VAL A 63 8.15 -9.89 -2.64
N ILE A 64 8.76 -9.54 -3.79
CA ILE A 64 8.30 -8.43 -4.64
C ILE A 64 6.92 -8.72 -5.23
N TRP A 65 6.71 -9.94 -5.73
CA TRP A 65 5.41 -10.36 -6.26
C TRP A 65 4.34 -10.35 -5.19
N SER A 66 4.66 -10.85 -4.00
CA SER A 66 3.72 -10.87 -2.88
C SER A 66 3.34 -9.46 -2.41
N LEU A 67 4.27 -8.50 -2.46
CA LEU A 67 3.98 -7.08 -2.20
C LEU A 67 3.06 -6.47 -3.26
N LEU A 68 3.32 -6.74 -4.55
CA LEU A 68 2.47 -6.26 -5.64
C LEU A 68 1.05 -6.80 -5.54
N GLU A 69 0.93 -8.11 -5.31
CA GLU A 69 -0.34 -8.79 -5.08
C GLU A 69 -1.09 -8.20 -3.89
N MET A 70 -0.40 -7.97 -2.77
CA MET A 70 -0.99 -7.31 -1.61
C MET A 70 -1.43 -5.88 -1.89
N SER A 71 -0.65 -5.10 -2.64
CA SER A 71 -1.04 -3.75 -3.02
C SER A 71 -2.33 -3.76 -3.86
N LYS A 72 -2.48 -4.75 -4.75
CA LYS A 72 -3.67 -4.92 -5.57
C LYS A 72 -4.89 -5.30 -4.71
N ILE A 73 -4.76 -6.26 -3.81
CA ILE A 73 -5.83 -6.65 -2.87
C ILE A 73 -6.22 -5.46 -1.98
N THR A 74 -5.23 -4.72 -1.48
CA THR A 74 -5.43 -3.51 -0.68
C THR A 74 -6.24 -2.46 -1.45
N GLN A 75 -5.90 -2.20 -2.71
CA GLN A 75 -6.69 -1.34 -3.58
C GLN A 75 -8.11 -1.85 -3.77
N MET A 76 -8.30 -3.16 -3.97
CA MET A 76 -9.64 -3.74 -4.14
C MET A 76 -10.52 -3.54 -2.90
N ILE A 77 -9.95 -3.61 -1.70
CA ILE A 77 -10.70 -3.44 -0.44
C ILE A 77 -10.96 -1.97 -0.13
N ILE A 78 -10.00 -1.08 -0.39
CA ILE A 78 -10.10 0.36 -0.09
C ILE A 78 -10.98 1.08 -1.12
N PHE A 79 -10.87 0.68 -2.39
CA PHE A 79 -11.67 1.22 -3.50
C PHE A 79 -12.60 0.13 -4.07
N PRO A 80 -13.56 -0.39 -3.29
CA PRO A 80 -14.34 -1.55 -3.68
C PRO A 80 -15.22 -1.32 -4.90
N ARG A 81 -15.64 -0.07 -5.16
CA ARG A 81 -16.50 0.25 -6.30
C ARG A 81 -15.90 -0.19 -7.63
N SER A 82 -14.62 0.05 -7.87
CA SER A 82 -13.99 -0.36 -9.13
C SER A 82 -13.91 -1.89 -9.23
N SER A 83 -13.54 -2.56 -8.15
CA SER A 83 -13.42 -4.03 -8.12
C SER A 83 -14.75 -4.76 -8.19
N LEU A 84 -15.82 -4.17 -7.66
CA LEU A 84 -17.20 -4.67 -7.80
C LEU A 84 -17.71 -4.51 -9.23
N ILE A 85 -17.44 -3.37 -9.88
CA ILE A 85 -17.83 -3.14 -11.28
C ILE A 85 -17.11 -4.11 -12.23
N ILE A 86 -15.84 -4.40 -11.98
CA ILE A 86 -15.06 -5.34 -12.80
C ILE A 86 -15.45 -6.81 -12.50
N GLY A 87 -16.12 -7.06 -11.37
CA GLY A 87 -16.50 -8.42 -10.93
C GLY A 87 -15.32 -9.24 -10.41
N GLU A 88 -14.26 -8.59 -9.93
CA GLU A 88 -13.11 -9.25 -9.31
C GLU A 88 -13.36 -9.58 -7.84
N LEU A 89 -14.23 -8.80 -7.19
CA LEU A 89 -14.55 -8.85 -5.77
C LEU A 89 -16.02 -9.23 -5.58
N ASP A 90 -16.29 -10.19 -4.70
CA ASP A 90 -17.65 -10.55 -4.32
C ASP A 90 -18.17 -9.58 -3.24
N PRO A 91 -19.38 -8.99 -3.39
CA PRO A 91 -19.94 -8.09 -2.38
C PRO A 91 -20.20 -8.77 -1.03
N GLY A 92 -20.51 -10.07 -1.01
CA GLY A 92 -20.73 -10.83 0.22
C GLY A 92 -19.44 -11.07 1.02
N ASP A 93 -18.32 -11.30 0.33
CA ASP A 93 -16.99 -11.36 0.95
C ASP A 93 -16.57 -9.99 1.50
N LEU A 94 -16.87 -8.90 0.78
CA LEU A 94 -16.56 -7.55 1.23
C LEU A 94 -17.33 -7.16 2.50
N GLU A 95 -18.60 -7.53 2.61
CA GLU A 95 -19.42 -7.27 3.80
C GLU A 95 -18.96 -8.08 5.03
N LYS A 96 -18.50 -9.32 4.82
CA LYS A 96 -18.00 -10.20 5.89
C LYS A 96 -16.51 -9.99 6.19
N PHE A 97 -15.86 -9.08 5.49
CA PHE A 97 -14.41 -8.89 5.60
C PHE A 97 -14.03 -8.45 7.02
N PRO A 98 -13.02 -9.06 7.65
CA PRO A 98 -12.66 -8.75 9.03
C PRO A 98 -12.26 -7.26 9.20
N PRO A 99 -12.90 -6.52 10.12
CA PRO A 99 -12.69 -5.08 10.25
C PRO A 99 -11.26 -4.73 10.70
N TYR A 100 -10.60 -5.62 11.44
CA TYR A 100 -9.22 -5.42 11.87
C TYR A 100 -8.24 -5.46 10.69
N LEU A 101 -8.41 -6.39 9.74
CA LEU A 101 -7.60 -6.46 8.52
C LEU A 101 -7.81 -5.22 7.66
N ARG A 102 -9.06 -4.78 7.54
CA ARG A 102 -9.39 -3.57 6.77
C ARG A 102 -8.69 -2.33 7.30
N ARG A 103 -8.60 -2.19 8.63
CA ARG A 103 -7.88 -1.08 9.27
C ARG A 103 -6.38 -1.15 9.00
N LEU A 104 -5.77 -2.33 9.11
CA LEU A 104 -4.35 -2.51 8.84
C LEU A 104 -3.99 -2.15 7.39
N LEU A 105 -4.80 -2.61 6.43
CA LEU A 105 -4.63 -2.28 5.01
C LEU A 105 -4.81 -0.78 4.73
N LEU A 106 -5.75 -0.14 5.43
CA LEU A 106 -5.94 1.31 5.32
C LEU A 106 -4.73 2.08 5.87
N ILE A 107 -4.17 1.66 7.00
CA ILE A 107 -2.95 2.26 7.56
C ILE A 107 -1.79 2.13 6.58
N ASP A 108 -1.55 0.93 6.06
CA ASP A 108 -0.49 0.65 5.08
C ASP A 108 -0.64 1.54 3.82
N MET A 109 -1.84 1.59 3.25
CA MET A 109 -2.13 2.45 2.10
C MET A 109 -1.92 3.92 2.41
N THR A 110 -2.35 4.41 3.58
CA THR A 110 -2.13 5.81 3.95
C THR A 110 -0.65 6.14 4.08
N MET A 111 0.15 5.27 4.71
CA MET A 111 1.60 5.46 4.84
C MET A 111 2.28 5.52 3.48
N ILE A 112 1.93 4.61 2.57
CA ILE A 112 2.48 4.55 1.22
C ILE A 112 2.06 5.80 0.43
N CYS A 113 0.76 6.14 0.41
CA CYS A 113 0.26 7.33 -0.29
C CYS A 113 0.88 8.63 0.24
N THR A 114 1.02 8.78 1.56
CA THR A 114 1.69 9.96 2.13
C THR A 114 3.15 10.04 1.70
N SER A 115 3.84 8.89 1.65
CA SER A 115 5.24 8.84 1.22
C SER A 115 5.38 9.21 -0.26
N PHE A 116 4.51 8.69 -1.13
CA PHE A 116 4.49 9.04 -2.56
C PHE A 116 4.11 10.50 -2.82
N ALA A 117 3.11 11.03 -2.12
CA ALA A 117 2.72 12.43 -2.23
C ALA A 117 3.87 13.35 -1.83
N TRP A 118 4.57 13.01 -0.73
CA TRP A 118 5.73 13.77 -0.28
C TRP A 118 6.89 13.71 -1.28
N MET A 119 7.16 12.54 -1.85
CA MET A 119 8.17 12.37 -2.90
C MET A 119 7.85 13.23 -4.14
N ALA A 120 6.58 13.30 -4.55
CA ALA A 120 6.15 14.14 -5.66
C ALA A 120 6.35 15.64 -5.35
N VAL A 121 5.99 16.08 -4.14
CA VAL A 121 6.22 17.46 -3.69
C VAL A 121 7.72 17.78 -3.67
N ALA A 122 8.55 16.89 -3.13
CA ALA A 122 10.01 17.06 -3.12
C ALA A 122 10.59 17.13 -4.53
N ALA A 123 10.14 16.27 -5.45
CA ALA A 123 10.57 16.28 -6.84
C ALA A 123 10.17 17.59 -7.56
N LEU A 124 8.96 18.12 -7.29
CA LEU A 124 8.53 19.41 -7.81
C LEU A 124 9.39 20.55 -7.23
N LEU A 125 9.69 20.54 -5.94
CA LEU A 125 10.57 21.54 -5.31
C LEU A 125 11.99 21.53 -5.91
N ILE A 126 12.53 20.35 -6.24
CA ILE A 126 13.83 20.23 -6.92
C ILE A 126 13.75 20.73 -8.37
N LYS A 127 12.65 20.44 -9.07
CA LYS A 127 12.48 20.82 -10.49
C LYS A 127 12.15 22.29 -10.70
N PHE A 128 11.47 22.93 -9.74
CA PHE A 128 11.21 24.38 -9.71
C PHE A 128 12.35 25.19 -9.05
N LYS A 129 13.54 24.57 -8.94
CA LYS A 129 14.79 25.26 -8.57
C LYS A 129 15.21 26.28 -9.62
#